data_AF-A0A955YKR1-F1
#
_entry.id   AF-A0A955YKR1-F1
#
_cell.length_a   1.000
_cell.length_b   1.000
_cell.length_c   1.000
_cell.angle_alpha   90.00
_cell.angle_beta   90.00
_cell.angle_gamma   90.00
#
_symmetry.space_group_name_H-M   'P 1'
#
loop_
_entity.id
_entity.type
_entity.pdbx_description
1 polymer ?
#
loop_
_entity_poly.entity_id
_entity_poly.type
_entity_poly.pdbx_seq_one_letter_code
_entity_poly.pdbx_strand_id
1 'polypeptide(L)'
;MHHPASALTLALAFATALGCSGGSDGPRTFDPDAPLYAIMYEVYDDSGSNSYLSLISDLDLERVDPAESREFGTGRAFIQAYGDWLFVGDADAPTVTRYVVSDEGELVADGPQLSFANYGLTRGQFDSWNVSFISATKAYLMNFDDGTTILWNPTTMATTGDIPPPDEFFREGWSFESSPAAIRGNRLFRSVSWADYNTATYSSDYLLAVYDLDTDTLVDLVPETRCPVPGNLVSSDEAGNIYFSNWVWPVARAILADAPTPCVLRIAPDEEVFDADWTLDYGEVADGRYGAMFSYLHDGQALISVFHDEETSFDAETDPWAYVGSNHWSIWRMDLDTQQGAPIEGIAHNGGAFTPLQFDDRLILMVPGGDEVGYATQLYEVVDGVATPRVSLPGWSYQFVKLR
;
A
#
# COMPACT_ATOMS: atom_id res chain seq x y z
N MET A 1 -23.78 71.49 46.16
CA MET A 1 -23.84 72.38 44.98
C MET A 1 -22.44 72.48 44.40
N HIS A 2 -22.33 72.71 43.08
CA HIS A 2 -21.09 72.94 42.32
C HIS A 2 -20.07 71.79 42.14
N HIS A 3 -20.14 71.14 40.97
CA HIS A 3 -19.01 71.01 40.03
C HIS A 3 -18.58 72.42 39.52
N PRO A 4 -17.41 72.64 38.87
CA PRO A 4 -16.58 71.74 38.04
C PRO A 4 -15.10 71.68 38.55
N ALA A 5 -14.01 71.35 37.82
CA ALA A 5 -13.77 71.21 36.37
C ALA A 5 -12.61 70.27 35.98
N SER A 6 -12.41 70.14 34.66
CA SER A 6 -11.39 69.39 33.91
C SER A 6 -9.94 69.91 34.04
N ALA A 7 -8.93 69.04 33.82
CA ALA A 7 -8.12 68.98 32.58
C ALA A 7 -6.67 68.44 32.72
N LEU A 8 -6.16 67.89 31.61
CA LEU A 8 -4.76 67.72 31.17
C LEU A 8 -3.83 66.66 31.82
N THR A 9 -3.69 65.55 31.08
CA THR A 9 -2.44 65.08 30.41
C THR A 9 -1.08 65.27 31.11
N LEU A 10 -0.39 64.16 31.43
CA LEU A 10 0.82 63.66 30.72
C LEU A 10 1.47 62.53 31.53
N ALA A 11 1.65 61.34 30.94
CA ALA A 11 2.43 60.24 31.53
C ALA A 11 3.34 59.63 30.46
N LEU A 12 4.57 59.30 30.87
CA LEU A 12 5.70 58.95 30.00
C LEU A 12 6.27 57.58 30.40
N ALA A 13 6.80 56.83 29.43
CA ALA A 13 7.47 55.52 29.58
C ALA A 13 6.54 54.36 30.02
N PHE A 14 6.83 53.08 29.74
CA PHE A 14 8.11 52.43 29.42
C PHE A 14 8.02 51.53 28.18
N ALA A 15 9.17 51.29 27.53
CA ALA A 15 9.32 50.21 26.56
C ALA A 15 9.69 48.90 27.28
N THR A 16 8.96 47.82 27.00
CA THR A 16 9.40 46.44 27.26
C THR A 16 9.30 45.65 25.97
N ALA A 17 10.44 45.24 25.43
CA ALA A 17 10.50 44.38 24.25
C ALA A 17 10.05 42.96 24.62
N LEU A 18 8.85 42.59 24.20
CA LEU A 18 8.44 41.19 24.07
C LEU A 18 8.70 40.80 22.61
N GLY A 19 9.77 40.06 22.38
CA GLY A 19 10.03 39.43 21.09
C GLY A 19 9.09 38.24 20.92
N CYS A 20 7.92 38.48 20.31
CA CYS A 20 7.11 37.39 19.78
C CYS A 20 7.89 36.76 18.63
N SER A 21 8.29 35.49 18.80
CA SER A 21 8.64 34.62 17.67
C SER A 21 7.39 34.48 16.81
N GLY A 22 7.35 35.19 15.68
CA GLY A 22 6.20 35.13 14.78
C GLY A 22 6.10 33.75 14.15
N GLY A 23 5.08 32.98 14.53
CA GLY A 23 4.50 32.00 13.62
C GLY A 23 3.97 32.78 12.43
N SER A 24 4.61 32.64 11.27
CA SER A 24 4.17 33.26 10.05
C SER A 24 3.15 32.36 9.36
N ASP A 25 1.88 32.55 9.70
CA ASP A 25 0.73 32.04 8.93
C ASP A 25 0.63 32.80 7.59
N GLY A 26 1.69 32.72 6.80
CA GLY A 26 1.68 33.09 5.39
C GLY A 26 1.12 31.93 4.57
N PRO A 27 0.36 32.19 3.49
CA PRO A 27 -0.02 31.12 2.57
C PRO A 27 1.24 30.42 2.07
N ARG A 28 1.26 29.07 2.16
CA ARG A 28 2.37 28.25 1.65
C ARG A 28 2.56 28.60 0.17
N THR A 29 3.71 29.17 -0.17
CA THR A 29 4.07 29.42 -1.57
C THR A 29 4.39 28.09 -2.24
N PHE A 30 3.53 27.68 -3.17
CA PHE A 30 3.78 26.54 -4.04
C PHE A 30 5.03 26.80 -4.88
N ASP A 31 6.02 25.91 -4.74
CA ASP A 31 7.17 25.85 -5.61
C ASP A 31 6.88 24.81 -6.70
N PRO A 32 6.77 25.19 -7.99
CA PRO A 32 6.46 24.25 -9.07
C PRO A 32 7.61 23.26 -9.34
N ASP A 33 8.84 23.57 -8.93
CA ASP A 33 10.02 22.72 -9.13
C ASP A 33 10.30 21.78 -7.93
N ALA A 34 9.59 21.97 -6.81
CA ALA A 34 9.70 21.09 -5.64
C ALA A 34 8.92 19.77 -5.83
N PRO A 35 9.41 18.63 -5.30
CA PRO A 35 8.70 17.36 -5.33
C PRO A 35 7.26 17.49 -4.82
N LEU A 36 6.35 16.71 -5.37
CA LEU A 36 4.97 16.67 -4.89
C LEU A 36 4.52 15.24 -4.69
N TYR A 37 3.91 15.00 -3.54
CA TYR A 37 3.54 13.70 -3.03
C TYR A 37 2.04 13.67 -2.75
N ALA A 38 1.37 12.61 -3.18
CA ALA A 38 -0.03 12.35 -2.86
C ALA A 38 -0.13 11.15 -1.90
N ILE A 39 -0.79 11.35 -0.77
CA ILE A 39 -0.98 10.34 0.27
C ILE A 39 -2.48 10.20 0.57
N MET A 40 -3.00 9.00 0.37
CA MET A 40 -4.38 8.64 0.74
C MET A 40 -4.37 7.91 2.08
N TYR A 41 -5.18 8.35 3.04
CA TYR A 41 -5.30 7.69 4.34
C TYR A 41 -6.74 7.72 4.86
N GLU A 42 -7.04 6.75 5.71
CA GLU A 42 -8.37 6.49 6.27
C GLU A 42 -8.36 6.81 7.77
N VAL A 43 -9.15 7.79 8.20
CA VAL A 43 -9.30 8.14 9.63
C VAL A 43 -10.56 7.48 10.16
N TYR A 44 -10.42 6.70 11.24
CA TYR A 44 -11.51 5.99 11.91
C TYR A 44 -12.15 6.82 13.03
N ASP A 45 -13.46 6.66 13.21
CA ASP A 45 -14.23 7.19 14.34
C ASP A 45 -15.38 6.23 14.73
N ASP A 46 -16.16 6.58 15.76
CA ASP A 46 -17.28 5.78 16.29
C ASP A 46 -18.38 5.45 15.24
N SER A 47 -18.40 6.14 14.09
CA SER A 47 -19.39 5.99 13.02
C SER A 47 -18.87 5.26 11.78
N GLY A 48 -17.56 4.99 11.69
CA GLY A 48 -16.91 4.31 10.58
C GLY A 48 -15.55 4.90 10.28
N SER A 49 -15.34 5.31 9.03
CA SER A 49 -14.11 5.96 8.59
C SER A 49 -14.38 6.96 7.47
N ASN A 50 -13.47 7.91 7.26
CA ASN A 50 -13.48 8.78 6.09
C ASN A 50 -12.08 8.81 5.45
N SER A 51 -12.05 8.85 4.13
CA SER A 51 -10.82 8.89 3.35
C SER A 51 -10.39 10.31 3.00
N TYR A 52 -9.11 10.59 3.20
CA TYR A 52 -8.49 11.89 2.95
C TYR A 52 -7.28 11.74 2.04
N LEU A 53 -7.17 12.64 1.07
CA LEU A 53 -6.03 12.77 0.17
C LEU A 53 -5.31 14.08 0.45
N SER A 54 -4.07 13.99 0.92
CA SER A 54 -3.20 15.15 1.09
C SER A 54 -2.21 15.26 -0.05
N LEU A 55 -1.91 16.51 -0.42
CA LEU A 55 -0.72 16.84 -1.19
C LEU A 55 0.32 17.44 -0.24
N ILE A 56 1.52 16.85 -0.21
CA ILE A 56 2.67 17.37 0.54
C ILE A 56 3.87 17.54 -0.38
N SER A 57 4.67 18.58 -0.15
CA SER A 57 5.91 18.84 -0.89
C SER A 57 7.18 18.59 -0.09
N ASP A 58 7.02 18.15 1.17
CA ASP A 58 8.09 17.94 2.13
C ASP A 58 7.79 16.67 2.94
N LEU A 59 8.85 15.94 3.29
CA LEU A 59 8.80 14.75 4.14
C LEU A 59 9.33 15.03 5.56
N ASP A 60 9.76 16.26 5.86
CA ASP A 60 10.14 16.69 7.20
C ASP A 60 9.01 17.47 7.91
N LEU A 61 7.80 16.89 7.87
CA LEU A 61 6.58 17.43 8.49
C LEU A 61 6.18 16.57 9.71
N GLU A 62 6.00 17.17 10.90
CA GLU A 62 5.61 16.42 12.11
C GLU A 62 4.33 15.57 11.91
N ARG A 63 3.31 16.15 11.27
CA ARG A 63 2.02 15.51 11.02
C ARG A 63 1.29 16.12 9.83
N VAL A 64 0.56 15.29 9.10
CA VAL A 64 -0.40 15.72 8.08
C VAL A 64 -1.71 16.19 8.75
N ASP A 65 -2.22 17.34 8.33
CA ASP A 65 -3.48 17.91 8.83
C ASP A 65 -4.67 17.54 7.90
N PRO A 66 -5.69 16.81 8.39
CA PRO A 66 -6.92 16.54 7.63
C PRO A 66 -7.66 17.80 7.17
N ALA A 67 -7.55 18.92 7.89
CA ALA A 67 -8.22 20.18 7.53
C ALA A 67 -7.67 20.80 6.24
N GLU A 68 -6.41 20.51 5.89
CA GLU A 68 -5.75 20.91 4.65
C GLU A 68 -5.84 19.83 3.55
N SER A 69 -6.62 18.77 3.78
CA SER A 69 -6.70 17.58 2.94
C SER A 69 -8.05 17.47 2.24
N ARG A 70 -8.08 16.84 1.07
CA ARG A 70 -9.31 16.62 0.32
C ARG A 70 -10.01 15.35 0.80
N GLU A 71 -11.21 15.50 1.34
CA GLU A 71 -12.08 14.37 1.71
C GLU A 71 -12.66 13.69 0.45
N PHE A 72 -12.70 12.35 0.46
CA PHE A 72 -13.22 11.51 -0.62
C PHE A 72 -14.43 10.65 -0.22
N GLY A 73 -15.03 10.94 0.94
CA GLY A 73 -16.24 10.26 1.45
C GLY A 73 -15.96 9.23 2.54
N THR A 74 -17.02 8.51 2.90
CA THR A 74 -17.02 7.53 3.98
C THR A 74 -16.49 6.19 3.48
N GLY A 75 -15.77 5.46 4.34
CA GLY A 75 -15.04 4.27 3.96
C GLY A 75 -13.71 4.58 3.27
N ARG A 76 -13.27 3.63 2.44
CA ARG A 76 -11.91 3.57 1.89
C ARG A 76 -11.88 3.91 0.40
N ALA A 77 -11.32 5.07 0.08
CA ALA A 77 -10.93 5.46 -1.27
C ALA A 77 -9.53 4.90 -1.58
N PHE A 78 -9.19 4.83 -2.87
CA PHE A 78 -7.92 4.24 -3.32
C PHE A 78 -7.24 5.14 -4.36
N ILE A 79 -5.91 5.21 -4.36
CA ILE A 79 -5.13 5.95 -5.36
C ILE A 79 -4.11 5.10 -6.12
N GLN A 80 -3.91 5.47 -7.38
CA GLN A 80 -2.79 5.03 -8.22
C GLN A 80 -2.30 6.19 -9.08
N ALA A 81 -0.99 6.29 -9.29
CA ALA A 81 -0.40 7.23 -10.25
C ALA A 81 0.05 6.51 -11.53
N TYR A 82 -0.09 7.15 -12.69
CA TYR A 82 0.49 6.68 -13.94
C TYR A 82 0.82 7.85 -14.87
N GLY A 83 2.11 8.08 -15.12
CA GLY A 83 2.58 9.32 -15.76
C GLY A 83 2.17 10.54 -14.93
N ASP A 84 1.70 11.59 -15.59
CA ASP A 84 1.27 12.85 -14.95
C ASP A 84 -0.13 12.76 -14.31
N TRP A 85 -0.74 11.57 -14.27
CA TRP A 85 -2.11 11.35 -13.80
C TRP A 85 -2.16 10.70 -12.42
N LEU A 86 -3.01 11.24 -11.55
CA LEU A 86 -3.47 10.60 -10.32
C LEU A 86 -4.90 10.09 -10.52
N PHE A 87 -5.11 8.80 -10.36
CA PHE A 87 -6.43 8.17 -10.38
C PHE A 87 -6.90 7.98 -8.94
N VAL A 88 -8.13 8.40 -8.64
CA VAL A 88 -8.77 8.15 -7.35
C VAL A 88 -10.03 7.33 -7.57
N GLY A 89 -10.07 6.14 -6.97
CA GLY A 89 -11.24 5.30 -6.86
C GLY A 89 -12.14 5.74 -5.70
N ASP A 90 -13.44 5.83 -5.99
CA ASP A 90 -14.47 6.30 -5.06
C ASP A 90 -14.80 5.23 -4.01
N ALA A 91 -14.99 5.64 -2.75
CA ALA A 91 -15.22 4.71 -1.64
C ALA A 91 -16.64 4.07 -1.68
N ASP A 92 -17.63 4.83 -2.15
CA ASP A 92 -19.06 4.51 -2.08
C ASP A 92 -19.69 4.14 -3.45
N ALA A 93 -18.95 4.33 -4.55
CA ALA A 93 -19.42 4.05 -5.90
C ALA A 93 -18.35 3.33 -6.75
N PRO A 94 -18.73 2.50 -7.75
CA PRO A 94 -17.80 1.82 -8.64
C PRO A 94 -17.27 2.76 -9.73
N THR A 95 -16.65 3.85 -9.30
CA THR A 95 -16.20 4.96 -10.15
C THR A 95 -14.77 5.36 -9.87
N VAL A 96 -14.09 5.83 -10.90
CA VAL A 96 -12.71 6.32 -10.85
C VAL A 96 -12.63 7.68 -11.53
N THR A 97 -12.03 8.63 -10.84
CA THR A 97 -11.80 9.98 -11.34
C THR A 97 -10.31 10.18 -11.57
N ARG A 98 -9.93 10.64 -12.76
CA ARG A 98 -8.55 11.02 -13.08
C ARG A 98 -8.32 12.49 -12.73
N TYR A 99 -7.15 12.81 -12.23
CA TYR A 99 -6.72 14.15 -11.84
C TYR A 99 -5.35 14.46 -12.43
N VAL A 100 -5.11 15.76 -12.61
CA VAL A 100 -3.80 16.37 -12.83
C VAL A 100 -3.56 17.42 -11.74
N VAL A 101 -2.29 17.76 -11.52
CA VAL A 101 -1.88 18.87 -10.65
C VAL A 101 -1.91 20.17 -11.45
N SER A 102 -2.52 21.23 -10.92
CA SER A 102 -2.53 22.56 -11.56
C SER A 102 -1.22 23.34 -11.34
N ASP A 103 -1.07 24.46 -12.03
CA ASP A 103 0.06 25.40 -11.83
C ASP A 103 0.09 25.98 -10.39
N GLU A 104 -1.04 25.94 -9.67
CA GLU A 104 -1.19 26.32 -8.26
C GLU A 104 -0.98 25.16 -7.27
N GLY A 105 -0.83 23.93 -7.76
CA GLY A 105 -0.65 22.73 -6.93
C GLY A 105 -1.93 22.02 -6.52
N GLU A 106 -3.09 22.34 -7.12
CA GLU A 106 -4.37 21.72 -6.77
C GLU A 106 -4.69 20.50 -7.65
N LEU A 107 -5.43 19.52 -7.12
CA LEU A 107 -5.94 18.39 -7.90
C LEU A 107 -7.18 18.76 -8.71
N VAL A 108 -6.99 18.96 -10.01
CA VAL A 108 -8.04 19.26 -10.99
C VAL A 108 -8.45 17.98 -11.71
N ALA A 109 -9.76 17.69 -11.75
CA ALA A 109 -10.26 16.51 -12.45
C ALA A 109 -10.07 16.66 -13.97
N ASP A 110 -9.52 15.61 -14.60
CA ASP A 110 -9.13 15.59 -16.01
C ASP A 110 -9.84 14.47 -16.76
N GLY A 111 -10.76 14.84 -17.65
CA GLY A 111 -11.59 13.89 -18.40
C GLY A 111 -12.88 13.49 -17.67
N PRO A 112 -13.67 12.56 -18.25
CA PRO A 112 -14.88 12.06 -17.62
C PRO A 112 -14.56 11.06 -16.50
N GLN A 113 -15.49 10.91 -15.55
CA GLN A 113 -15.44 9.83 -14.58
C GLN A 113 -15.73 8.49 -15.26
N LEU A 114 -14.87 7.49 -15.02
CA LEU A 114 -15.07 6.12 -15.48
C LEU A 114 -15.92 5.35 -14.46
N SER A 115 -16.82 4.49 -14.91
CA SER A 115 -17.58 3.59 -14.04
C SER A 115 -17.45 2.12 -14.47
N PHE A 116 -17.31 1.25 -13.48
CA PHE A 116 -17.25 -0.20 -13.63
C PHE A 116 -18.56 -0.91 -13.23
N ALA A 117 -19.63 -0.17 -12.93
CA ALA A 117 -20.94 -0.72 -12.51
C ALA A 117 -21.52 -1.77 -13.49
N ASN A 118 -21.21 -1.65 -14.79
CA ASN A 118 -21.64 -2.61 -15.81
C ASN A 118 -21.02 -4.02 -15.65
N TYR A 119 -19.96 -4.14 -14.84
CA TYR A 119 -19.27 -5.39 -14.50
C TYR A 119 -19.60 -5.86 -13.07
N GLY A 120 -20.66 -5.33 -12.46
CA GLY A 120 -21.13 -5.76 -11.13
C GLY A 120 -20.43 -5.12 -9.93
N LEU A 121 -19.29 -4.44 -10.14
CA LEU A 121 -18.59 -3.73 -9.07
C LEU A 121 -19.51 -2.72 -8.36
N THR A 122 -19.34 -2.61 -7.04
CA THR A 122 -20.12 -1.71 -6.17
C THR A 122 -19.32 -0.55 -5.58
N ARG A 123 -17.98 -0.63 -5.61
CA ARG A 123 -17.03 0.34 -5.06
C ARG A 123 -15.84 0.55 -5.98
N GLY A 124 -15.19 1.71 -5.89
CA GLY A 124 -14.03 2.10 -6.67
C GLY A 124 -12.74 1.54 -6.07
N GLN A 125 -12.70 0.23 -5.79
CA GLN A 125 -11.45 -0.43 -5.39
C GLN A 125 -10.48 -0.30 -6.56
N PHE A 126 -9.41 0.46 -6.36
CA PHE A 126 -8.53 0.92 -7.43
C PHE A 126 -7.10 1.11 -6.89
N ASP A 127 -6.42 -0.01 -6.63
CA ASP A 127 -5.04 -0.03 -6.14
C ASP A 127 -4.18 -1.01 -6.94
N SER A 128 -2.92 -1.17 -6.54
CA SER A 128 -1.95 -2.02 -7.21
C SER A 128 -2.31 -3.51 -7.19
N TRP A 129 -3.21 -3.98 -6.31
CA TRP A 129 -3.66 -5.38 -6.33
C TRP A 129 -4.53 -5.64 -7.55
N ASN A 130 -5.51 -4.78 -7.81
CA ASN A 130 -6.48 -5.02 -8.87
C ASN A 130 -6.23 -4.25 -10.17
N VAL A 131 -5.56 -3.10 -10.15
CA VAL A 131 -5.22 -2.30 -11.34
C VAL A 131 -3.86 -2.70 -11.91
N SER A 132 -3.72 -2.64 -13.24
CA SER A 132 -2.42 -2.84 -13.90
C SER A 132 -2.33 -1.97 -15.16
N PHE A 133 -1.48 -0.93 -15.13
CA PHE A 133 -1.27 -0.06 -16.27
C PHE A 133 -0.30 -0.68 -17.27
N ILE A 134 -0.75 -0.90 -18.50
CA ILE A 134 0.08 -1.47 -19.59
C ILE A 134 0.66 -0.35 -20.46
N SER A 135 -0.15 0.67 -20.74
CA SER A 135 0.22 1.89 -21.46
C SER A 135 -0.76 3.02 -21.13
N ALA A 136 -0.47 4.25 -21.56
CA ALA A 136 -1.42 5.38 -21.46
C ALA A 136 -2.79 5.09 -22.09
N THR A 137 -2.89 4.14 -23.02
CA THR A 137 -4.14 3.77 -23.71
C THR A 137 -4.69 2.38 -23.35
N LYS A 138 -4.04 1.64 -22.44
CA LYS A 138 -4.45 0.28 -22.05
C LYS A 138 -4.07 0.00 -20.60
N ALA A 139 -5.06 -0.34 -19.79
CA ALA A 139 -4.88 -0.83 -18.43
C ALA A 139 -5.93 -1.90 -18.14
N TYR A 140 -5.63 -2.76 -17.17
CA TYR A 140 -6.54 -3.78 -16.67
C TYR A 140 -7.05 -3.39 -15.27
N LEU A 141 -8.24 -3.87 -14.94
CA LEU A 141 -8.77 -3.92 -13.58
C LEU A 141 -9.35 -5.32 -13.35
N MET A 142 -8.80 -6.08 -12.41
CA MET A 142 -9.32 -7.40 -12.05
C MET A 142 -10.48 -7.25 -11.05
N ASN A 143 -11.63 -7.80 -11.39
CA ASN A 143 -12.74 -7.94 -10.45
C ASN A 143 -12.45 -9.13 -9.52
N PHE A 144 -12.35 -8.91 -8.21
CA PHE A 144 -12.12 -10.00 -7.25
C PHE A 144 -13.41 -10.76 -6.86
N ASP A 145 -14.60 -10.23 -7.22
CA ASP A 145 -15.86 -10.94 -6.98
C ASP A 145 -16.04 -12.17 -7.90
N ASP A 146 -15.44 -12.17 -9.11
CA ASP A 146 -15.57 -13.26 -10.10
C ASP A 146 -14.29 -13.57 -10.90
N GLY A 147 -13.21 -12.81 -10.76
CA GLY A 147 -11.95 -12.99 -11.50
C GLY A 147 -11.90 -12.35 -12.90
N THR A 148 -12.96 -11.67 -13.35
CA THR A 148 -12.99 -10.99 -14.66
C THR A 148 -11.93 -9.91 -14.76
N THR A 149 -11.15 -9.88 -15.84
CA THR A 149 -10.18 -8.80 -16.08
C THR A 149 -10.76 -7.79 -17.05
N ILE A 150 -11.12 -6.60 -16.55
CA ILE A 150 -11.76 -5.51 -17.31
C ILE A 150 -10.68 -4.67 -17.99
N LEU A 151 -10.79 -4.48 -19.31
CA LEU A 151 -9.88 -3.66 -20.10
C LEU A 151 -10.42 -2.24 -20.21
N TRP A 152 -9.58 -1.25 -19.92
CA TRP A 152 -9.94 0.17 -20.03
C TRP A 152 -8.78 1.02 -20.57
N ASN A 153 -9.11 2.21 -21.06
CA ASN A 153 -8.16 3.14 -21.65
C ASN A 153 -7.94 4.34 -20.70
N PRO A 154 -6.74 4.48 -20.08
CA PRO A 154 -6.46 5.57 -19.15
C PRO A 154 -6.53 6.97 -19.76
N THR A 155 -6.24 7.14 -21.05
CA THR A 155 -6.33 8.43 -21.76
C THR A 155 -7.78 8.87 -21.99
N THR A 156 -8.69 7.95 -22.34
CA THR A 156 -10.08 8.30 -22.67
C THR A 156 -11.07 8.09 -21.54
N MET A 157 -10.64 7.49 -20.41
CA MET A 157 -11.50 7.13 -19.27
C MET A 157 -12.75 6.34 -19.71
N ALA A 158 -12.52 5.28 -20.49
CA ALA A 158 -13.56 4.41 -21.02
C ALA A 158 -13.13 2.94 -20.93
N THR A 159 -14.08 2.05 -20.67
CA THR A 159 -13.86 0.60 -20.84
C THR A 159 -13.81 0.24 -22.32
N THR A 160 -13.04 -0.81 -22.64
CA THR A 160 -12.69 -1.22 -24.01
C THR A 160 -12.94 -2.70 -24.28
N GLY A 161 -13.12 -3.50 -23.23
CA GLY A 161 -13.47 -4.92 -23.29
C GLY A 161 -13.26 -5.59 -21.93
N ASP A 162 -13.21 -6.91 -21.94
CA ASP A 162 -12.96 -7.76 -20.79
C ASP A 162 -12.37 -9.10 -21.23
N ILE A 163 -11.65 -9.75 -20.33
CA ILE A 163 -11.21 -11.15 -20.43
C ILE A 163 -12.01 -11.92 -19.37
N PRO A 164 -12.84 -12.91 -19.77
CA PRO A 164 -13.62 -13.68 -18.83
C PRO A 164 -12.72 -14.55 -17.94
N PRO A 165 -13.13 -14.81 -16.69
CA PRO A 165 -12.40 -15.70 -15.80
C PRO A 165 -12.44 -17.15 -16.33
N PRO A 166 -11.34 -17.91 -16.23
CA PRO A 166 -11.33 -19.35 -16.48
C PRO A 166 -12.12 -20.10 -15.38
N ASP A 167 -12.66 -21.28 -15.74
CA ASP A 167 -13.46 -22.11 -14.81
C ASP A 167 -12.66 -22.48 -13.54
N GLU A 168 -11.33 -22.64 -13.66
CA GLU A 168 -10.40 -22.97 -12.59
C GLU A 168 -10.34 -21.91 -11.46
N PHE A 169 -10.75 -20.66 -11.71
CA PHE A 169 -10.81 -19.62 -10.68
C PHE A 169 -11.96 -19.83 -9.68
N PHE A 170 -13.01 -20.55 -10.08
CA PHE A 170 -14.20 -20.74 -9.26
C PHE A 170 -14.10 -21.97 -8.35
N ARG A 171 -14.14 -21.75 -7.04
CA ARG A 171 -14.20 -22.82 -6.02
C ARG A 171 -15.39 -22.60 -5.09
N GLU A 172 -16.29 -23.58 -5.01
CA GLU A 172 -17.49 -23.48 -4.17
C GLU A 172 -17.12 -23.28 -2.69
N GLY A 173 -17.65 -22.21 -2.08
CA GLY A 173 -17.39 -21.87 -0.68
C GLY A 173 -16.10 -21.09 -0.41
N TRP A 174 -15.38 -20.67 -1.44
CA TRP A 174 -14.14 -19.88 -1.30
C TRP A 174 -14.24 -18.52 -2.00
N SER A 175 -13.61 -17.50 -1.41
CA SER A 175 -13.28 -16.25 -2.08
C SER A 175 -12.10 -16.43 -3.03
N PHE A 176 -12.16 -15.78 -4.19
CA PHE A 176 -11.05 -15.64 -5.13
C PHE A 176 -10.07 -14.56 -4.63
N GLU A 177 -8.77 -14.83 -4.71
CA GLU A 177 -7.70 -13.90 -4.37
C GLU A 177 -6.63 -13.87 -5.45
N SER A 178 -6.04 -12.70 -5.71
CA SER A 178 -4.96 -12.53 -6.68
C SER A 178 -3.88 -11.56 -6.21
N SER A 179 -2.64 -11.79 -6.65
CA SER A 179 -1.54 -10.84 -6.45
C SER A 179 -1.76 -9.56 -7.26
N PRO A 180 -1.06 -8.47 -6.91
CA PRO A 180 -0.66 -7.45 -7.88
C PRO A 180 -0.07 -8.09 -9.15
N ALA A 181 -0.17 -7.42 -10.29
CA ALA A 181 0.45 -7.89 -11.52
C ALA A 181 1.95 -7.58 -11.55
N ALA A 182 2.77 -8.55 -11.96
CA ALA A 182 4.07 -8.27 -12.54
C ALA A 182 3.97 -8.24 -14.06
N ILE A 183 4.63 -7.27 -14.70
CA ILE A 183 4.69 -7.12 -16.15
C ILE A 183 6.14 -7.23 -16.59
N ARG A 184 6.44 -8.13 -17.55
CA ARG A 184 7.77 -8.29 -18.12
C ARG A 184 7.66 -8.56 -19.62
N GLY A 185 8.08 -7.59 -20.43
CA GLY A 185 7.88 -7.64 -21.88
C GLY A 185 6.38 -7.68 -22.24
N ASN A 186 5.99 -8.65 -23.08
CA ASN A 186 4.59 -8.87 -23.49
C ASN A 186 3.84 -9.88 -22.58
N ARG A 187 4.27 -10.01 -21.31
CA ARG A 187 3.67 -10.93 -20.35
C ARG A 187 3.23 -10.20 -19.09
N LEU A 188 2.06 -10.59 -18.59
CA LEU A 188 1.58 -10.26 -17.27
C LEU A 188 1.40 -11.54 -16.45
N PHE A 189 1.94 -11.52 -15.24
CA PHE A 189 1.93 -12.63 -14.29
C PHE A 189 1.12 -12.24 -13.07
N ARG A 190 0.18 -13.11 -12.67
CA ARG A 190 -0.56 -13.01 -11.40
C ARG A 190 -0.66 -14.39 -10.78
N SER A 191 -0.41 -14.52 -9.49
CA SER A 191 -0.82 -15.71 -8.76
C SER A 191 -2.30 -15.59 -8.37
N VAL A 192 -3.03 -16.70 -8.41
CA VAL A 192 -4.43 -16.82 -7.99
C VAL A 192 -4.54 -17.88 -6.90
N SER A 193 -5.11 -17.50 -5.77
CA SER A 193 -5.30 -18.34 -4.58
C SER A 193 -6.72 -18.21 -4.05
N TRP A 194 -7.05 -18.93 -2.99
CA TRP A 194 -8.40 -18.93 -2.41
C TRP A 194 -8.37 -18.78 -0.89
N ALA A 195 -9.34 -18.04 -0.36
CA ALA A 195 -9.50 -17.79 1.06
C ALA A 195 -10.95 -18.04 1.53
N ASP A 196 -11.12 -18.52 2.76
CA ASP A 196 -12.36 -18.38 3.53
C ASP A 196 -12.08 -17.45 4.70
N TYR A 197 -12.47 -16.18 4.53
CA TYR A 197 -12.28 -15.14 5.53
C TYR A 197 -13.11 -15.33 6.80
N ASN A 198 -14.19 -16.13 6.77
CA ASN A 198 -14.98 -16.43 7.97
C ASN A 198 -14.19 -17.29 8.97
N THR A 199 -13.24 -18.08 8.47
CA THR A 199 -12.37 -18.94 9.28
C THR A 199 -10.90 -18.55 9.19
N ALA A 200 -10.54 -17.52 8.41
CA ALA A 200 -9.17 -17.22 7.99
C ALA A 200 -8.44 -18.48 7.46
N THR A 201 -9.14 -19.34 6.69
CA THR A 201 -8.51 -20.47 5.99
C THR A 201 -8.01 -20.00 4.64
N TYR A 202 -6.88 -20.54 4.18
CA TYR A 202 -6.37 -20.29 2.84
C TYR A 202 -6.06 -21.62 2.13
N SER A 203 -6.07 -21.61 0.80
CA SER A 203 -5.70 -22.77 -0.01
C SER A 203 -4.21 -23.11 0.13
N SER A 204 -3.90 -24.40 0.22
CA SER A 204 -2.53 -24.92 0.17
C SER A 204 -1.99 -25.03 -1.27
N ASP A 205 -2.85 -24.80 -2.26
CA ASP A 205 -2.55 -24.76 -3.68
C ASP A 205 -2.98 -23.43 -4.28
N TYR A 206 -2.36 -23.06 -5.39
CA TYR A 206 -2.64 -21.82 -6.11
C TYR A 206 -2.25 -21.99 -7.60
N LEU A 207 -2.60 -21.02 -8.44
CA LEU A 207 -2.26 -20.99 -9.86
C LEU A 207 -1.34 -19.80 -10.15
N LEU A 208 -0.41 -19.95 -11.09
CA LEU A 208 0.18 -18.82 -11.81
C LEU A 208 -0.60 -18.62 -13.12
N ALA A 209 -1.30 -17.50 -13.23
CA ALA A 209 -1.97 -17.06 -14.44
C ALA A 209 -1.02 -16.17 -15.25
N VAL A 210 -0.80 -16.56 -16.52
CA VAL A 210 0.07 -15.84 -17.46
C VAL A 210 -0.79 -15.31 -18.60
N TYR A 211 -0.71 -14.01 -18.88
CA TYR A 211 -1.47 -13.32 -19.93
C TYR A 211 -0.55 -12.74 -21.00
N ASP A 212 -0.97 -12.81 -22.26
CA ASP A 212 -0.37 -12.08 -23.38
C ASP A 212 -0.98 -10.68 -23.48
N LEU A 213 -0.13 -9.65 -23.48
CA LEU A 213 -0.53 -8.24 -23.45
C LEU A 213 -0.80 -7.65 -24.84
N ASP A 214 -0.47 -8.34 -25.93
CA ASP A 214 -0.77 -7.95 -27.31
C ASP A 214 -2.12 -8.53 -27.75
N THR A 215 -2.44 -9.77 -27.34
CA THR A 215 -3.67 -10.48 -27.76
C THR A 215 -4.82 -10.45 -26.74
N ASP A 216 -4.60 -9.93 -25.52
CA ASP A 216 -5.61 -9.90 -24.46
C ASP A 216 -6.13 -11.31 -24.10
N THR A 217 -5.21 -12.26 -23.93
CA THR A 217 -5.56 -13.67 -23.67
C THR A 217 -4.74 -14.26 -22.52
N LEU A 218 -5.41 -15.00 -21.65
CA LEU A 218 -4.78 -15.98 -20.77
C LEU A 218 -4.09 -17.06 -21.63
N VAL A 219 -2.77 -17.22 -21.46
CA VAL A 219 -1.96 -18.19 -22.23
C VAL A 219 -1.58 -19.43 -21.43
N ASP A 220 -1.47 -19.33 -20.11
CA ASP A 220 -1.21 -20.47 -19.23
C ASP A 220 -1.81 -20.30 -17.83
N LEU A 221 -2.08 -21.44 -17.18
CA LEU A 221 -2.51 -21.58 -15.79
C LEU A 221 -1.70 -22.71 -15.15
N VAL A 222 -0.62 -22.35 -14.46
CA VAL A 222 0.33 -23.33 -13.89
C VAL A 222 -0.01 -23.61 -12.43
N PRO A 223 -0.39 -24.84 -12.04
CA PRO A 223 -0.64 -25.17 -10.64
C PRO A 223 0.64 -25.23 -9.82
N GLU A 224 0.58 -24.74 -8.58
CA GLU A 224 1.70 -24.73 -7.64
C GLU A 224 1.21 -24.99 -6.21
N THR A 225 2.05 -25.66 -5.41
CA THR A 225 1.74 -26.13 -4.04
C THR A 225 2.92 -25.97 -3.06
N ARG A 226 4.08 -25.45 -3.49
CA ARG A 226 5.28 -25.34 -2.65
C ARG A 226 5.14 -24.31 -1.52
N CYS A 227 4.44 -23.21 -1.77
CA CYS A 227 4.13 -22.19 -0.78
C CYS A 227 2.60 -22.01 -0.67
N PRO A 228 2.02 -21.92 0.53
CA PRO A 228 0.64 -21.46 0.70
C PRO A 228 0.58 -19.95 0.50
N VAL A 229 -0.34 -19.48 -0.34
CA VAL A 229 -0.63 -18.05 -0.55
C VAL A 229 0.60 -17.14 -0.74
N PRO A 230 1.60 -17.48 -1.59
CA PRO A 230 2.70 -16.57 -1.89
C PRO A 230 2.23 -15.46 -2.84
N GLY A 231 0.97 -15.06 -2.77
CA GLY A 231 0.25 -14.42 -3.86
C GLY A 231 -0.47 -13.16 -3.48
N ASN A 232 -0.07 -12.49 -2.39
CA ASN A 232 -0.61 -11.18 -2.04
C ASN A 232 0.35 -10.05 -2.42
N LEU A 233 1.60 -10.37 -2.78
CA LEU A 233 2.62 -9.38 -3.13
C LEU A 233 3.41 -9.85 -4.33
N VAL A 234 3.92 -8.86 -5.06
CA VAL A 234 4.84 -9.08 -6.17
C VAL A 234 5.97 -8.06 -6.09
N SER A 235 7.17 -8.48 -6.47
CA SER A 235 8.36 -7.65 -6.56
C SER A 235 9.18 -8.09 -7.77
N SER A 236 10.09 -7.24 -8.26
CA SER A 236 10.99 -7.61 -9.35
C SER A 236 12.35 -6.96 -9.16
N ASP A 237 13.41 -7.66 -9.56
CA ASP A 237 14.78 -7.14 -9.50
C ASP A 237 15.31 -6.68 -10.86
N GLU A 238 16.49 -6.04 -10.85
CA GLU A 238 17.14 -5.49 -12.04
C GLU A 238 17.65 -6.58 -13.00
N ALA A 239 17.77 -7.82 -12.53
CA ALA A 239 18.06 -8.98 -13.38
C ALA A 239 16.80 -9.52 -14.09
N GLY A 240 15.61 -9.04 -13.72
CA GLY A 240 14.33 -9.43 -14.30
C GLY A 240 13.68 -10.65 -13.65
N ASN A 241 14.14 -11.08 -12.46
CA ASN A 241 13.39 -12.03 -11.65
C ASN A 241 12.10 -11.38 -11.16
N ILE A 242 11.05 -12.19 -10.98
CA ILE A 242 9.79 -11.76 -10.36
C ILE A 242 9.57 -12.60 -9.11
N TYR A 243 9.42 -11.96 -7.96
CA TYR A 243 9.20 -12.60 -6.67
C TYR A 243 7.74 -12.47 -6.26
N PHE A 244 7.18 -13.56 -5.73
CA PHE A 244 5.79 -13.68 -5.28
C PHE A 244 5.79 -14.10 -3.81
N SER A 245 5.12 -13.31 -2.95
CA SER A 245 5.04 -13.60 -1.50
C SER A 245 3.68 -13.31 -0.86
N ASN A 246 3.52 -13.79 0.37
CA ASN A 246 2.36 -13.59 1.22
C ASN A 246 2.33 -12.21 1.89
N TRP A 247 1.11 -11.75 2.21
CA TRP A 247 0.89 -10.69 3.21
C TRP A 247 1.01 -11.27 4.63
N VAL A 248 0.73 -10.48 5.67
CA VAL A 248 0.79 -10.96 7.06
C VAL A 248 -0.28 -12.01 7.42
N TRP A 249 -1.45 -12.00 6.75
CA TRP A 249 -2.61 -12.80 7.17
C TRP A 249 -2.42 -14.33 7.09
N PRO A 250 -1.81 -14.90 6.03
CA PRO A 250 -1.62 -16.36 5.93
C PRO A 250 -0.74 -16.95 7.04
N VAL A 251 0.15 -16.15 7.67
CA VAL A 251 1.05 -16.63 8.73
C VAL A 251 0.28 -17.08 9.98
N ALA A 252 -0.88 -16.48 10.27
CA ALA A 252 -1.73 -16.86 11.39
C ALA A 252 -2.07 -18.36 11.38
N ARG A 253 -2.28 -18.96 10.20
CA ARG A 253 -2.62 -20.38 10.09
C ARG A 253 -1.44 -21.32 10.31
N ALA A 254 -0.22 -20.91 9.96
CA ALA A 254 0.98 -21.69 10.28
C ALA A 254 1.15 -21.81 11.80
N ILE A 255 0.93 -20.70 12.52
CA ILE A 255 1.03 -20.63 14.00
C ILE A 255 -0.11 -21.39 14.68
N LEU A 256 -1.36 -21.16 14.28
CA LEU A 256 -2.54 -21.61 15.03
C LEU A 256 -2.99 -23.04 14.70
N ALA A 257 -2.62 -23.58 13.54
CA ALA A 257 -3.28 -24.75 12.96
C ALA A 257 -2.35 -25.77 12.27
N ASP A 258 -1.04 -25.72 12.49
CA ASP A 258 -0.04 -26.62 11.86
C ASP A 258 -0.15 -26.62 10.32
N ALA A 259 -0.50 -25.46 9.74
CA ALA A 259 -0.52 -25.26 8.30
C ALA A 259 0.91 -25.06 7.76
N PRO A 260 1.18 -25.32 6.47
CA PRO A 260 2.48 -25.04 5.88
C PRO A 260 2.90 -23.58 6.10
N THR A 261 4.19 -23.34 6.28
CA THR A 261 4.74 -21.99 6.42
C THR A 261 4.66 -21.25 5.08
N PRO A 262 4.31 -19.96 5.08
CA PRO A 262 4.48 -19.13 3.89
C PRO A 262 5.94 -19.03 3.47
N CYS A 263 6.17 -18.84 2.18
CA CYS A 263 7.50 -18.67 1.58
C CYS A 263 7.41 -17.79 0.33
N VAL A 264 8.56 -17.39 -0.20
CA VAL A 264 8.64 -16.64 -1.47
C VAL A 264 8.98 -17.60 -2.59
N LEU A 265 8.26 -17.52 -3.71
CA LEU A 265 8.67 -18.15 -4.97
C LEU A 265 9.11 -17.10 -6.00
N ARG A 266 9.87 -17.56 -7.00
CA ARG A 266 10.47 -16.71 -8.03
C ARG A 266 10.19 -17.26 -9.41
N ILE A 267 9.90 -16.37 -10.36
CA ILE A 267 10.01 -16.61 -11.79
C ILE A 267 11.36 -16.05 -12.22
N ALA A 268 12.24 -16.90 -12.74
CA ALA A 268 13.57 -16.50 -13.22
C ALA A 268 13.45 -15.57 -14.46
N PRO A 269 14.52 -14.86 -14.88
CA PRO A 269 14.50 -14.04 -16.08
C PRO A 269 14.17 -14.91 -17.30
N ASP A 270 13.43 -14.35 -18.26
CA ASP A 270 12.96 -15.02 -19.49
C ASP A 270 12.06 -16.27 -19.34
N GLU A 271 11.90 -16.84 -18.13
CA GLU A 271 11.02 -18.00 -17.87
C GLU A 271 9.55 -17.60 -17.62
N GLU A 272 8.56 -18.39 -18.05
CA GLU A 272 7.13 -18.08 -17.82
C GLU A 272 6.50 -18.87 -16.65
N VAL A 273 7.31 -19.64 -15.91
CA VAL A 273 6.88 -20.48 -14.79
C VAL A 273 7.73 -20.22 -13.53
N PHE A 274 7.25 -20.63 -12.36
CA PHE A 274 8.09 -20.60 -11.15
C PHE A 274 9.32 -21.50 -11.30
N ASP A 275 10.46 -20.98 -10.88
CA ASP A 275 11.71 -21.71 -10.74
C ASP A 275 11.48 -22.87 -9.76
N ALA A 276 11.72 -24.11 -10.22
CA ALA A 276 11.50 -25.33 -9.43
C ALA A 276 12.59 -25.54 -8.36
N ASP A 277 13.78 -24.97 -8.57
CA ASP A 277 14.96 -25.14 -7.71
C ASP A 277 15.15 -23.95 -6.74
N TRP A 278 14.29 -22.93 -6.79
CA TRP A 278 14.33 -21.75 -5.91
C TRP A 278 13.05 -21.57 -5.09
N THR A 279 13.23 -21.46 -3.77
CA THR A 279 12.24 -21.03 -2.77
C THR A 279 13.01 -20.29 -1.68
N LEU A 280 12.46 -19.20 -1.13
CA LEU A 280 12.98 -18.59 0.11
C LEU A 280 12.06 -18.98 1.28
N ASP A 281 12.59 -19.72 2.24
CA ASP A 281 11.98 -19.90 3.55
C ASP A 281 12.36 -18.72 4.46
N TYR A 282 11.36 -18.05 5.05
CA TYR A 282 11.61 -16.95 5.98
C TYR A 282 12.38 -17.42 7.22
N GLY A 283 12.19 -18.67 7.67
CA GLY A 283 12.88 -19.22 8.83
C GLY A 283 14.40 -19.28 8.66
N GLU A 284 14.90 -19.42 7.43
CA GLU A 284 16.34 -19.40 7.14
C GLU A 284 16.96 -18.00 7.26
N VAL A 285 16.17 -16.94 7.09
CA VAL A 285 16.63 -15.53 7.11
C VAL A 285 16.17 -14.72 8.32
N ALA A 286 15.27 -15.26 9.15
CA ALA A 286 14.64 -14.61 10.29
C ALA A 286 14.94 -15.30 11.66
N ASP A 287 16.10 -15.96 11.78
CA ASP A 287 16.52 -16.73 12.96
C ASP A 287 15.49 -17.81 13.38
N GLY A 288 14.85 -18.48 12.41
CA GLY A 288 13.85 -19.52 12.63
C GLY A 288 12.43 -19.02 12.90
N ARG A 289 12.16 -17.71 12.84
CA ARG A 289 10.82 -17.12 13.00
C ARG A 289 10.01 -17.16 11.71
N TYR A 290 8.69 -17.02 11.86
CA TYR A 290 7.78 -16.82 10.74
C TYR A 290 7.96 -15.45 10.09
N GLY A 291 7.75 -15.39 8.77
CA GLY A 291 7.84 -14.14 8.01
C GLY A 291 6.75 -13.93 6.97
N ALA A 292 6.71 -12.70 6.47
CA ALA A 292 5.79 -12.22 5.44
C ALA A 292 6.40 -11.05 4.69
N MET A 293 5.63 -10.46 3.77
CA MET A 293 5.86 -9.10 3.27
C MET A 293 7.18 -8.90 2.51
N PHE A 294 7.70 -9.96 1.89
CA PHE A 294 8.87 -9.86 1.03
C PHE A 294 8.69 -8.77 -0.03
N SER A 295 9.57 -7.78 0.02
CA SER A 295 9.59 -6.64 -0.89
C SER A 295 11.01 -6.41 -1.35
N TYR A 296 11.27 -6.55 -2.65
CA TYR A 296 12.59 -6.26 -3.20
C TYR A 296 12.89 -4.75 -3.12
N LEU A 297 14.15 -4.40 -2.89
CA LEU A 297 14.65 -3.03 -2.92
C LEU A 297 15.51 -2.80 -4.17
N HIS A 298 16.82 -3.01 -4.04
CA HIS A 298 17.83 -2.90 -5.09
C HIS A 298 19.09 -3.66 -4.65
N ASP A 299 20.02 -3.92 -5.58
CA ASP A 299 21.34 -4.54 -5.30
C ASP A 299 21.28 -5.83 -4.44
N GLY A 300 20.31 -6.71 -4.72
CA GLY A 300 20.13 -7.97 -4.00
C GLY A 300 19.55 -7.83 -2.58
N GLN A 301 19.08 -6.63 -2.21
CA GLN A 301 18.49 -6.34 -0.90
C GLN A 301 16.97 -6.45 -0.95
N ALA A 302 16.37 -6.97 0.13
CA ALA A 302 14.93 -7.00 0.30
C ALA A 302 14.52 -6.66 1.74
N LEU A 303 13.24 -6.38 1.93
CA LEU A 303 12.60 -6.25 3.24
C LEU A 303 11.66 -7.42 3.47
N ILE A 304 11.54 -7.84 4.71
CA ILE A 304 10.56 -8.82 5.18
C ILE A 304 9.95 -8.32 6.50
N SER A 305 8.75 -8.78 6.81
CA SER A 305 8.16 -8.64 8.14
C SER A 305 8.37 -9.94 8.90
N VAL A 306 8.94 -9.87 10.11
CA VAL A 306 9.26 -11.03 10.96
C VAL A 306 8.39 -10.99 12.20
N PHE A 307 7.72 -12.09 12.49
CA PHE A 307 6.84 -12.21 13.64
C PHE A 307 7.57 -12.80 14.86
N HIS A 308 7.46 -12.13 16.01
CA HIS A 308 8.04 -12.56 17.28
C HIS A 308 7.02 -13.33 18.12
N ASP A 309 6.86 -14.63 17.83
CA ASP A 309 5.95 -15.49 18.57
C ASP A 309 6.40 -15.72 20.03
N GLU A 310 7.69 -15.53 20.32
CA GLU A 310 8.25 -15.62 21.66
C GLU A 310 7.75 -14.55 22.64
N GLU A 311 7.14 -13.47 22.14
CA GLU A 311 6.66 -12.33 22.94
C GLU A 311 5.17 -12.42 23.32
N THR A 312 4.46 -13.42 22.79
CA THR A 312 3.02 -13.58 22.98
C THR A 312 2.66 -15.06 23.27
N SER A 313 1.37 -15.35 23.40
CA SER A 313 0.87 -16.71 23.53
C SER A 313 -0.43 -16.84 22.75
N PHE A 314 -0.37 -17.57 21.64
CA PHE A 314 -1.52 -17.92 20.82
C PHE A 314 -1.72 -19.44 20.81
N ASP A 315 -2.98 -19.85 20.69
CA ASP A 315 -3.42 -21.24 20.65
C ASP A 315 -4.59 -21.43 19.66
N ALA A 316 -5.03 -22.66 19.46
CA ALA A 316 -6.09 -22.97 18.50
C ALA A 316 -7.49 -22.39 18.86
N GLU A 317 -7.67 -21.74 20.03
CA GLU A 317 -8.90 -21.01 20.41
C GLU A 317 -8.77 -19.49 20.20
N THR A 318 -7.57 -19.01 19.88
CA THR A 318 -7.28 -17.60 19.59
C THR A 318 -7.94 -17.16 18.28
N ASP A 319 -8.54 -15.96 18.27
CA ASP A 319 -9.04 -15.34 17.04
C ASP A 319 -7.87 -15.14 16.05
N PRO A 320 -7.91 -15.71 14.84
CA PRO A 320 -6.84 -15.55 13.85
C PRO A 320 -6.60 -14.09 13.44
N TRP A 321 -7.56 -13.19 13.67
CA TRP A 321 -7.40 -11.76 13.44
C TRP A 321 -6.70 -11.03 14.58
N ALA A 322 -6.64 -11.57 15.80
CA ALA A 322 -5.88 -10.96 16.91
C ALA A 322 -4.37 -10.97 16.66
N TYR A 323 -3.89 -11.87 15.80
CA TYR A 323 -2.53 -11.90 15.27
C TYR A 323 -2.25 -10.71 14.33
N VAL A 324 -3.22 -10.42 13.46
CA VAL A 324 -3.17 -9.46 12.37
C VAL A 324 -3.30 -8.04 12.93
N GLY A 325 -2.17 -7.32 13.04
CA GLY A 325 -2.14 -6.01 13.68
C GLY A 325 -1.74 -6.04 15.16
N SER A 326 -1.38 -7.19 15.72
CA SER A 326 -0.66 -7.24 17.01
C SER A 326 0.72 -6.58 16.88
N ASN A 327 1.16 -5.84 17.89
CA ASN A 327 2.45 -5.13 17.88
C ASN A 327 3.61 -6.07 18.27
N HIS A 328 3.76 -7.19 17.54
CA HIS A 328 4.83 -8.20 17.71
C HIS A 328 5.60 -8.49 16.42
N TRP A 329 5.51 -7.62 15.43
CA TRP A 329 6.30 -7.74 14.19
C TRP A 329 7.44 -6.75 14.14
N SER A 330 8.55 -7.17 13.56
CA SER A 330 9.71 -6.34 13.24
C SER A 330 9.92 -6.30 11.73
N ILE A 331 10.23 -5.13 11.18
CA ILE A 331 10.67 -5.04 9.78
C ILE A 331 12.16 -5.36 9.74
N TRP A 332 12.53 -6.37 8.96
CA TRP A 332 13.92 -6.78 8.76
C TRP A 332 14.36 -6.44 7.33
N ARG A 333 15.62 -6.06 7.19
CA ARG A 333 16.33 -6.02 5.91
C ARG A 333 17.07 -7.33 5.74
N MET A 334 17.05 -7.88 4.54
CA MET A 334 17.79 -9.08 4.19
C MET A 334 18.58 -8.93 2.89
N ASP A 335 19.63 -9.73 2.78
CA ASP A 335 20.51 -9.87 1.62
C ASP A 335 20.24 -11.22 0.94
N LEU A 336 19.89 -11.20 -0.35
CA LEU A 336 19.48 -12.39 -1.11
C LEU A 336 20.63 -13.34 -1.45
N ASP A 337 21.84 -12.82 -1.64
CA ASP A 337 23.02 -13.61 -2.02
C ASP A 337 23.58 -14.39 -0.83
N THR A 338 23.54 -13.79 0.36
CA THR A 338 24.04 -14.41 1.61
C THR A 338 22.94 -15.05 2.45
N GLN A 339 21.67 -14.80 2.13
CA GLN A 339 20.49 -15.22 2.91
C GLN A 339 20.61 -14.84 4.39
N GLN A 340 20.99 -13.59 4.67
CA GLN A 340 21.08 -13.06 6.03
C GLN A 340 20.11 -11.90 6.21
N GLY A 341 19.27 -11.98 7.24
CA GLY A 341 18.38 -10.91 7.68
C GLY A 341 18.84 -10.26 8.98
N ALA A 342 18.47 -9.00 9.18
CA ALA A 342 18.60 -8.28 10.44
C ALA A 342 17.46 -7.25 10.61
N PRO A 343 17.00 -6.97 11.84
CA PRO A 343 15.99 -5.94 12.08
C PRO A 343 16.48 -4.55 11.66
N ILE A 344 15.57 -3.72 11.13
CA ILE A 344 15.83 -2.29 10.91
C ILE A 344 15.75 -1.58 12.26
N GLU A 345 16.83 -0.92 12.67
CA GLU A 345 16.86 -0.16 13.93
C GLU A 345 15.97 1.08 13.85
N GLY A 346 15.37 1.50 14.96
CA GLY A 346 14.57 2.74 15.04
C GLY A 346 13.08 2.61 14.73
N ILE A 347 12.62 1.44 14.24
CA ILE A 347 11.20 1.09 14.16
C ILE A 347 10.85 0.24 15.38
N ALA A 348 9.77 0.59 16.09
CA ALA A 348 9.22 -0.25 17.15
C ALA A 348 8.49 -1.47 16.57
N HIS A 349 8.16 -2.46 17.42
CA HIS A 349 7.24 -3.51 17.00
C HIS A 349 5.90 -2.90 16.54
N ASN A 350 5.35 -3.47 15.48
CA ASN A 350 4.21 -2.94 14.75
C ASN A 350 3.30 -4.08 14.27
N GLY A 351 2.21 -3.75 13.56
CA GLY A 351 1.23 -4.71 13.04
C GLY A 351 1.70 -5.59 11.86
N GLY A 352 2.97 -5.47 11.45
CA GLY A 352 3.63 -6.29 10.45
C GLY A 352 3.46 -5.82 9.00
N ALA A 353 2.46 -5.00 8.73
CA ALA A 353 2.28 -4.37 7.43
C ALA A 353 3.24 -3.19 7.24
N PHE A 354 3.82 -3.06 6.06
CA PHE A 354 4.56 -1.87 5.63
C PHE A 354 4.43 -1.66 4.12
N THR A 355 4.79 -0.47 3.64
CA THR A 355 4.91 -0.16 2.22
C THR A 355 6.26 0.52 1.98
N PRO A 356 7.21 -0.14 1.27
CA PRO A 356 8.45 0.49 0.87
C PRO A 356 8.21 1.40 -0.34
N LEU A 357 8.83 2.56 -0.30
CA LEU A 357 8.72 3.59 -1.32
C LEU A 357 10.13 4.10 -1.63
N GLN A 358 10.61 3.80 -2.83
CA GLN A 358 11.88 4.34 -3.32
C GLN A 358 11.61 5.66 -4.05
N PHE A 359 12.02 6.78 -3.45
CA PHE A 359 11.98 8.08 -4.09
C PHE A 359 13.41 8.56 -4.34
N ASP A 360 13.82 8.50 -5.60
CA ASP A 360 15.18 8.80 -6.03
C ASP A 360 16.19 7.89 -5.28
N ASP A 361 17.12 8.43 -4.49
CA ASP A 361 18.06 7.67 -3.65
C ASP A 361 17.54 7.36 -2.23
N ARG A 362 16.31 7.76 -1.89
CA ARG A 362 15.74 7.67 -0.54
C ARG A 362 14.76 6.50 -0.41
N LEU A 363 15.01 5.61 0.54
CA LEU A 363 14.06 4.59 0.98
C LEU A 363 13.16 5.16 2.09
N ILE A 364 11.87 5.32 1.78
CA ILE A 364 10.84 5.67 2.75
C ILE A 364 10.01 4.42 3.06
N LEU A 365 9.84 4.09 4.33
CA LEU A 365 8.92 3.04 4.80
C LEU A 365 7.70 3.68 5.42
N MET A 366 6.53 3.38 4.85
CA MET A 366 5.25 3.72 5.45
C MET A 366 4.77 2.53 6.30
N VAL A 367 4.66 2.74 7.61
CA VAL A 367 4.32 1.70 8.59
C VAL A 367 3.01 2.08 9.27
N PRO A 368 1.87 1.45 8.90
CA PRO A 368 0.61 1.66 9.60
C PRO A 368 0.64 1.08 11.01
N GLY A 369 0.16 1.85 11.98
CA GLY A 369 -0.06 1.41 13.35
C GLY A 369 -1.36 0.61 13.52
N GLY A 370 -1.47 -0.10 14.65
CA GLY A 370 -2.70 -0.75 15.10
C GLY A 370 -3.61 0.15 15.94
N ASP A 371 -4.65 -0.44 16.51
CA ASP A 371 -5.67 0.23 17.34
C ASP A 371 -5.07 1.02 18.53
N GLU A 372 -4.02 0.49 19.15
CA GLU A 372 -3.32 1.12 20.29
C GLU A 372 -2.78 2.53 20.01
N VAL A 373 -2.55 2.87 18.74
CA VAL A 373 -2.09 4.19 18.27
C VAL A 373 -3.15 4.88 17.39
N GLY A 374 -4.41 4.45 17.47
CA GLY A 374 -5.53 4.98 16.69
C GLY A 374 -5.37 4.75 15.18
N TYR A 375 -4.73 3.65 14.80
CA TYR A 375 -4.35 3.32 13.41
C TYR A 375 -3.48 4.36 12.70
N ALA A 376 -2.85 5.28 13.44
CA ALA A 376 -1.96 6.29 12.86
C ALA A 376 -0.79 5.64 12.12
N THR A 377 -0.46 6.16 10.95
CA THR A 377 0.64 5.66 10.11
C THR A 377 1.87 6.53 10.25
N GLN A 378 3.05 5.92 10.38
CA GLN A 378 4.32 6.64 10.46
C GLN A 378 5.16 6.37 9.22
N LEU A 379 5.62 7.43 8.56
CA LEU A 379 6.64 7.37 7.53
C LEU A 379 8.02 7.45 8.19
N TYR A 380 8.93 6.55 7.81
CA TYR A 380 10.33 6.54 8.23
C TYR A 380 11.22 6.67 6.99
N GLU A 381 12.34 7.37 7.11
CA GLU A 381 13.43 7.27 6.14
C GLU A 381 14.48 6.30 6.66
N VAL A 382 14.92 5.36 5.83
CA VAL A 382 15.90 4.34 6.19
C VAL A 382 17.24 4.64 5.53
N VAL A 383 18.27 4.81 6.36
CA VAL A 383 19.67 5.01 5.92
C VAL A 383 20.54 4.01 6.66
N ASP A 384 21.35 3.24 5.93
CA ASP A 384 22.29 2.24 6.48
C ASP A 384 21.66 1.24 7.48
N GLY A 385 20.36 0.91 7.30
CA GLY A 385 19.61 0.01 8.18
C GLY A 385 19.00 0.66 9.42
N VAL A 386 19.11 1.98 9.57
CA VAL A 386 18.50 2.77 10.64
C VAL A 386 17.34 3.60 10.09
N ALA A 387 16.16 3.41 10.65
CA ALA A 387 14.95 4.17 10.36
C ALA A 387 14.86 5.42 11.25
N THR A 388 14.62 6.58 10.64
CA THR A 388 14.32 7.84 11.33
C THR A 388 12.88 8.26 11.01
N PRO A 389 12.01 8.56 11.99
CA PRO A 389 10.65 9.02 11.72
C PRO A 389 10.66 10.37 10.99
N ARG A 390 9.77 10.50 10.01
CA ARG A 390 9.65 11.64 9.10
C ARG A 390 8.30 12.33 9.22
N VAL A 391 7.23 11.70 8.71
CA VAL A 391 5.86 12.25 8.75
C VAL A 391 4.89 11.29 9.43
N SER A 392 4.06 11.79 10.34
CA SER A 392 2.91 11.03 10.85
C SER A 392 1.62 11.36 10.09
N LEU A 393 0.83 10.34 9.76
CA LEU A 393 -0.53 10.47 9.26
C LEU A 393 -1.52 10.27 10.42
N PRO A 394 -2.70 10.91 10.38
CA PRO A 394 -3.69 10.79 11.44
C PRO A 394 -4.59 9.56 11.36
N GLY A 395 -4.37 8.71 10.36
CA GLY A 395 -5.08 7.46 10.17
C GLY A 395 -4.24 6.44 9.41
N TRP A 396 -4.91 5.39 8.94
CA TRP A 396 -4.29 4.21 8.34
C TRP A 396 -3.98 4.45 6.86
N SER A 397 -2.77 4.08 6.42
CA SER A 397 -2.35 4.19 5.02
C SER A 397 -1.32 3.13 4.62
N TYR A 398 -1.36 2.84 3.33
CA TYR A 398 -0.46 2.01 2.55
C TYR A 398 -0.33 2.60 1.12
N GLN A 399 -0.82 3.82 0.90
CA GLN A 399 -0.95 4.46 -0.42
C GLN A 399 -0.30 5.83 -0.45
N PHE A 400 0.87 5.89 -1.09
CA PHE A 400 1.65 7.11 -1.23
C PHE A 400 2.39 7.05 -2.58
N VAL A 401 2.16 8.04 -3.44
CA VAL A 401 2.78 8.19 -4.76
C VAL A 401 3.50 9.55 -4.89
N LYS A 402 4.60 9.59 -5.65
CA LYS A 402 5.26 10.82 -6.11
C LYS A 402 4.61 11.24 -7.43
N LEU A 403 4.12 12.47 -7.50
CA LEU A 403 3.50 13.08 -8.68
C LEU A 403 4.51 13.86 -9.54
N ARG A 404 5.60 14.34 -8.92
CA ARG A 404 6.78 14.92 -9.57
C ARG A 404 7.97 14.92 -8.60
#